data_AF-A0A8B8AHJ7-F1
#
_entry.id   AF-A0A8B8AHJ7-F1
#
_cell.length_a   1.000
_cell.length_b   1.000
_cell.length_c   1.000
_cell.angle_alpha   90.00
_cell.angle_beta   90.00
_cell.angle_gamma   90.00
#
_symmetry.space_group_name_H-M   'P 1'
#
loop_
_entity.id
_entity.type
_entity.pdbx_description
1 polymer ?
#
loop_
_entity_poly.entity_id
_entity_poly.type
_entity_poly.pdbx_seq_one_letter_code
_entity_poly.pdbx_strand_id
1 'polypeptide(L)'
;MGSGSSTAGGKNTTTPEQRSVTRALTLQQFHRVIKSTIAEIHSIYLDPTGKVSSVLNDLTHSESYELELLINGCSNSEAKIVTSQLQYAVENIIYEVSGIMPTKGVLATSYKSSGIYELIRERNIFPDGYFLQCEIDRLHFDDRSGILHVGDGEAFMLLIGMFITRGFVTTLLLKPVEYRLLTLGRFTGLAESNLRVLATVLLYIVRQVSVIRGKANMVIPRELQRFVFTDEEMRPVYGRLTKAIGYGERLLKEWGVEYIRRLRIAQQYEEEYR
;
A
#
# COMPACT_ATOMS: atom_id res chain seq x y z
N MET A 1 47.70 58.05 -26.60
CA MET A 1 47.94 56.90 -25.71
C MET A 1 46.82 56.86 -24.68
N GLY A 2 46.11 55.72 -24.61
CA GLY A 2 45.13 55.31 -23.58
C GLY A 2 43.76 56.01 -23.60
N SER A 3 42.65 55.43 -24.07
CA SER A 3 41.84 54.30 -23.52
C SER A 3 41.14 54.68 -22.19
N GLY A 4 39.84 54.49 -21.96
CA GLY A 4 38.76 53.84 -22.69
C GLY A 4 37.56 53.59 -21.75
N SER A 5 36.36 53.68 -22.33
CA SER A 5 35.04 53.11 -21.98
C SER A 5 34.49 53.13 -20.55
N SER A 6 33.37 53.84 -20.43
CA SER A 6 32.26 53.66 -19.51
C SER A 6 31.49 52.35 -19.72
N THR A 7 31.18 51.63 -18.64
CA THR A 7 30.08 50.65 -18.61
C THR A 7 29.40 50.62 -17.24
N ALA A 8 28.07 50.69 -17.27
CA ALA A 8 27.16 50.58 -16.13
C ALA A 8 27.10 49.13 -15.63
N GLY A 9 27.37 48.92 -14.34
CA GLY A 9 27.18 47.64 -13.66
C GLY A 9 25.80 47.56 -13.03
N GLY A 10 24.86 46.92 -13.73
CA GLY A 10 23.55 46.57 -13.19
C GLY A 10 23.68 45.59 -12.01
N LYS A 11 22.94 45.87 -10.95
CA LYS A 11 22.72 44.94 -9.82
C LYS A 11 21.97 43.72 -10.35
N ASN A 12 22.68 42.61 -10.57
CA ASN A 12 22.04 41.32 -10.74
C ASN A 12 21.54 40.83 -9.38
N THR A 13 20.26 41.08 -9.11
CA THR A 13 19.46 40.29 -8.18
C THR A 13 19.31 38.89 -8.78
N THR A 14 20.16 37.95 -8.38
CA THR A 14 19.97 36.54 -8.69
C THR A 14 18.86 35.97 -7.82
N THR A 15 17.70 35.77 -8.43
CA THR A 15 16.57 35.00 -7.94
C THR A 15 17.03 33.58 -7.57
N PRO A 16 16.69 33.03 -6.39
CA PRO A 16 16.97 31.64 -6.06
C PRO A 16 15.89 30.73 -6.68
N GLU A 17 15.86 30.64 -8.00
CA GLU A 17 15.06 29.63 -8.73
C GLU A 17 16.01 28.69 -9.50
N GLN A 18 16.86 27.99 -8.76
CA GLN A 18 17.45 26.73 -9.20
C GLN A 18 17.25 25.70 -8.09
N ARG A 19 15.98 25.38 -7.83
CA ARG A 19 15.63 24.22 -6.99
C ARG A 19 15.52 22.99 -7.88
N SER A 20 16.44 22.05 -7.65
CA SER A 20 16.34 20.61 -7.90
C SER A 20 15.73 20.21 -9.27
N VAL A 21 16.60 19.90 -10.25
CA VAL A 21 16.20 19.05 -11.38
C VAL A 21 16.01 17.63 -10.83
N THR A 22 14.87 17.40 -10.20
CA THR A 22 14.41 16.08 -9.80
C THR A 22 14.20 15.29 -11.09
N ARG A 23 14.95 14.19 -11.30
CA ARG A 23 14.84 13.37 -12.52
C ARG A 23 13.55 12.55 -12.42
N ALA A 24 12.43 13.13 -12.86
CA ALA A 24 11.18 12.38 -13.00
C ALA A 24 11.39 11.24 -14.02
N LEU A 25 10.85 10.07 -13.70
CA LEU A 25 10.84 8.95 -14.63
C LEU A 25 9.81 9.20 -15.73
N THR A 26 10.09 8.70 -16.93
CA THR A 26 9.04 8.64 -17.96
C THR A 26 7.91 7.72 -17.50
N LEU A 27 6.68 7.93 -17.97
CA LEU A 27 5.53 7.10 -17.64
C LEU A 27 5.81 5.60 -17.85
N GLN A 28 6.47 5.23 -18.95
CA GLN A 28 6.83 3.84 -19.23
C GLN A 28 7.85 3.26 -18.23
N GLN A 29 8.86 4.05 -17.85
CA GLN A 29 9.85 3.63 -16.85
C GLN A 29 9.18 3.44 -15.49
N PHE A 30 8.34 4.38 -15.09
CA PHE A 30 7.67 4.31 -13.79
C PHE A 30 6.63 3.19 -13.71
N HIS A 31 5.90 2.93 -14.81
CA HIS A 31 5.04 1.76 -14.90
C HIS A 31 5.84 0.46 -14.68
N ARG A 32 7.04 0.33 -15.27
CA ARG A 32 7.91 -0.84 -15.03
C ARG A 32 8.33 -0.93 -13.57
N VAL A 33 8.65 0.19 -12.92
CA VAL A 33 8.96 0.23 -11.49
C VAL A 33 7.80 -0.34 -10.66
N ILE A 34 6.57 0.15 -10.88
CA ILE A 34 5.37 -0.35 -10.18
C ILE A 34 5.20 -1.86 -10.37
N LYS A 35 5.32 -2.35 -11.61
CA LYS A 35 5.21 -3.78 -11.92
C LYS A 35 6.27 -4.61 -11.21
N SER A 36 7.53 -4.16 -11.24
CA SER A 36 8.63 -4.85 -10.56
C SER A 36 8.46 -4.86 -9.05
N THR A 37 7.97 -3.75 -8.47
CA THR A 37 7.66 -3.67 -7.03
C THR A 37 6.56 -4.65 -6.65
N ILE A 38 5.46 -4.72 -7.41
CA ILE A 38 4.38 -5.69 -7.15
C ILE A 38 4.88 -7.12 -7.30
N ALA A 39 5.70 -7.42 -8.32
CA ALA A 39 6.27 -8.75 -8.51
C ALA A 39 7.17 -9.19 -7.35
N GLU A 40 7.98 -8.28 -6.79
CA GLU A 40 8.80 -8.54 -5.61
C GLU A 40 7.95 -8.72 -4.35
N ILE A 41 6.85 -7.98 -4.21
CA ILE A 41 5.89 -8.20 -3.13
C ILE A 41 5.25 -9.59 -3.25
N HIS A 42 4.85 -9.99 -4.47
CA HIS A 42 4.27 -11.29 -4.72
C HIS A 42 5.25 -12.44 -4.49
N SER A 43 6.54 -12.26 -4.79
CA SER A 43 7.54 -13.31 -4.51
C SER A 43 7.65 -13.62 -3.02
N ILE A 44 7.45 -12.61 -2.15
CA ILE A 44 7.40 -12.78 -0.70
C ILE A 44 6.08 -13.43 -0.28
N TYR A 45 4.94 -12.92 -0.75
CA TYR A 45 3.62 -13.38 -0.31
C TYR A 45 3.26 -14.78 -0.80
N LEU A 46 3.76 -15.17 -1.97
CA LEU A 46 3.53 -16.46 -2.59
C LEU A 46 4.65 -17.47 -2.34
N ASP A 47 5.65 -17.14 -1.50
CA ASP A 47 6.65 -18.10 -1.07
C ASP A 47 5.94 -19.32 -0.43
N PRO A 48 6.06 -20.53 -1.00
CA PRO A 48 5.38 -21.72 -0.49
C PRO A 48 5.77 -22.08 0.95
N THR A 49 6.95 -21.65 1.40
CA THR A 49 7.44 -21.84 2.76
C THR A 49 7.09 -20.67 3.69
N GLY A 50 6.62 -19.56 3.09
CA GLY A 50 6.28 -18.33 3.77
C GLY A 50 4.96 -18.40 4.53
N LYS A 51 4.88 -17.65 5.63
CA LYS A 51 3.72 -17.68 6.51
C LYS A 51 2.44 -17.16 5.86
N VAL A 52 2.56 -16.14 4.99
CA VAL A 52 1.43 -15.59 4.22
C VAL A 52 0.80 -16.66 3.33
N SER A 53 1.61 -17.40 2.56
CA SER A 53 1.14 -18.47 1.68
C SER A 53 0.47 -19.59 2.47
N SER A 54 1.04 -19.99 3.62
CA SER A 54 0.43 -20.97 4.53
C SER A 54 -0.96 -20.51 5.00
N VAL A 55 -1.09 -19.27 5.49
CA VAL A 55 -2.38 -18.72 5.94
C VAL A 55 -3.41 -18.69 4.82
N LEU A 56 -3.02 -18.25 3.61
CA LEU A 56 -3.93 -18.20 2.47
C LEU A 56 -4.35 -19.59 2.01
N ASN A 57 -3.46 -20.58 2.08
CA ASN A 57 -3.81 -21.97 1.78
C ASN A 57 -4.81 -22.53 2.80
N ASP A 58 -4.64 -22.24 4.09
CA ASP A 58 -5.57 -22.68 5.13
C ASP A 58 -6.97 -22.08 4.93
N LEU A 59 -7.05 -20.81 4.53
CA LEU A 59 -8.33 -20.12 4.28
C LEU A 59 -9.03 -20.55 2.99
N THR A 60 -8.30 -21.09 2.04
CA THR A 60 -8.83 -21.48 0.72
C THR A 60 -8.96 -22.99 0.56
N HIS A 61 -8.64 -23.75 1.62
CA HIS A 61 -8.82 -25.20 1.64
C HIS A 61 -10.31 -25.57 1.63
N SER A 62 -10.65 -26.73 1.06
CA SER A 62 -12.04 -27.20 0.98
C SER A 62 -12.68 -27.47 2.33
N GLU A 63 -11.87 -27.67 3.36
CA GLU A 63 -12.28 -27.92 4.76
C GLU A 63 -12.12 -26.66 5.64
N SER A 64 -11.88 -25.50 5.03
CA SER A 64 -11.81 -24.23 5.77
C SER A 64 -13.19 -23.85 6.32
N TYR A 65 -13.21 -23.06 7.40
CA TYR A 65 -14.46 -22.52 7.88
C TYR A 65 -14.95 -21.41 6.95
N GLU A 66 -16.27 -21.31 6.79
CA GLU A 66 -16.90 -20.25 6.02
C GLU A 66 -16.91 -18.95 6.84
N LEU A 67 -16.06 -18.00 6.44
CA LEU A 67 -15.90 -16.74 7.17
C LEU A 67 -17.15 -15.86 7.12
N GLU A 68 -17.95 -15.98 6.06
CA GLU A 68 -19.19 -15.22 5.85
C GLU A 68 -20.26 -15.54 6.90
N LEU A 69 -20.13 -16.66 7.63
CA LEU A 69 -20.98 -16.97 8.78
C LEU A 69 -20.92 -15.87 9.87
N LEU A 70 -19.82 -15.13 9.96
CA LEU A 70 -19.72 -14.00 10.89
C LEU A 70 -20.56 -12.79 10.48
N ILE A 71 -20.95 -12.70 9.20
CA ILE A 71 -21.81 -11.66 8.62
C ILE A 71 -23.26 -12.12 8.65
N ASN A 72 -23.53 -13.30 8.10
CA ASN A 72 -24.87 -13.85 7.92
C ASN A 72 -25.49 -14.38 9.23
N GLY A 73 -24.66 -14.58 10.26
CA GLY A 73 -25.07 -15.06 11.57
C GLY A 73 -24.86 -16.55 11.73
N CYS A 74 -24.31 -16.95 12.89
CA CYS A 74 -24.08 -18.33 13.27
C CYS A 74 -24.19 -18.50 14.79
N SER A 75 -24.10 -19.74 15.28
CA SER A 75 -24.12 -19.98 16.72
C SER A 75 -22.91 -19.33 17.41
N ASN A 76 -23.03 -19.03 18.71
CA ASN A 76 -21.92 -18.42 19.47
C ASN A 76 -20.67 -19.30 19.52
N SER A 77 -20.81 -20.63 19.46
CA SER A 77 -19.68 -21.57 19.40
C SER A 77 -18.96 -21.49 18.06
N GLU A 78 -19.70 -21.52 16.95
CA GLU A 78 -19.13 -21.37 15.60
C GLU A 78 -18.49 -20.01 15.44
N ALA A 79 -19.19 -18.95 15.85
CA ALA A 79 -18.67 -17.58 15.76
C ALA A 79 -17.31 -17.44 16.44
N LYS A 80 -17.08 -18.10 17.59
CA LYS A 80 -15.78 -18.09 18.27
C LYS A 80 -14.69 -18.75 17.43
N ILE A 81 -14.95 -19.92 16.87
CA ILE A 81 -13.98 -20.68 16.06
C ILE A 81 -13.63 -19.90 14.79
N VAL A 82 -14.65 -19.46 14.05
CA VAL A 82 -14.47 -18.69 12.81
C VAL A 82 -13.76 -17.37 13.08
N THR A 83 -14.10 -16.69 14.18
CA THR A 83 -13.39 -15.46 14.61
C THR A 83 -11.91 -15.74 14.87
N SER A 84 -11.57 -16.82 15.61
CA SER A 84 -10.18 -17.15 15.89
C SER A 84 -9.38 -17.43 14.61
N GLN A 85 -9.98 -18.08 13.62
CA GLN A 85 -9.32 -18.36 12.35
C GLN A 85 -9.06 -17.07 11.54
N LEU A 86 -10.05 -16.16 11.50
CA LEU A 86 -9.89 -14.86 10.83
C LEU A 86 -8.90 -13.95 11.57
N GLN A 87 -8.93 -13.92 12.91
CA GLN A 87 -7.94 -13.20 13.72
C GLN A 87 -6.54 -13.68 13.42
N TYR A 88 -6.33 -15.01 13.42
CA TYR A 88 -5.05 -15.61 13.08
C TYR A 88 -4.57 -15.17 11.71
N ALA A 89 -5.44 -15.22 10.69
CA ALA A 89 -5.06 -14.81 9.35
C ALA A 89 -4.65 -13.34 9.27
N VAL A 90 -5.48 -12.45 9.83
CA VAL A 90 -5.21 -11.00 9.83
C VAL A 90 -3.92 -10.66 10.57
N GLU A 91 -3.73 -11.21 11.77
CA GLU A 91 -2.55 -10.93 12.59
C GLU A 91 -1.26 -11.43 11.93
N ASN A 92 -1.24 -12.67 11.41
CA ASN A 92 -0.06 -13.21 10.75
C ASN A 92 0.26 -12.47 9.46
N ILE A 93 -0.74 -12.17 8.61
CA ILE A 93 -0.49 -11.43 7.37
C ILE A 93 0.09 -10.05 7.70
N ILE A 94 -0.51 -9.30 8.63
CA ILE A 94 -0.01 -7.97 8.99
C ILE A 94 1.39 -8.06 9.61
N TYR A 95 1.63 -9.04 10.47
CA TYR A 95 2.95 -9.27 11.05
C TYR A 95 4.01 -9.46 9.96
N GLU A 96 3.77 -10.36 9.00
CA GLU A 96 4.68 -10.62 7.88
C GLU A 96 4.89 -9.37 7.01
N VAL A 97 3.82 -8.64 6.66
CA VAL A 97 3.96 -7.38 5.92
C VAL A 97 4.81 -6.37 6.68
N SER A 98 4.58 -6.22 7.98
CA SER A 98 5.33 -5.31 8.85
C SER A 98 6.79 -5.75 9.10
N GLY A 99 7.15 -6.98 8.70
CA GLY A 99 8.52 -7.47 8.70
C GLY A 99 9.31 -7.09 7.43
N ILE A 100 8.64 -6.64 6.37
CA ILE A 100 9.31 -6.36 5.09
C ILE A 100 10.02 -5.00 5.16
N MET A 101 11.32 -5.05 5.42
CA MET A 101 12.18 -3.87 5.46
C MET A 101 13.59 -4.15 4.92
N PRO A 102 13.71 -4.60 3.65
CA PRO A 102 15.01 -4.94 3.10
C PRO A 102 15.89 -3.70 2.92
N THR A 103 17.20 -3.89 2.97
CA THR A 103 18.20 -2.83 2.76
C THR A 103 18.65 -2.71 1.30
N LYS A 104 18.25 -3.67 0.44
CA LYS A 104 18.61 -3.76 -0.98
C LYS A 104 17.42 -4.24 -1.81
N GLY A 105 17.45 -3.98 -3.11
CA GLY A 105 16.40 -4.35 -4.06
C GLY A 105 15.28 -3.32 -4.20
N VAL A 106 14.23 -3.67 -4.94
CA VAL A 106 13.14 -2.75 -5.31
C VAL A 106 12.24 -2.36 -4.14
N LEU A 107 12.25 -3.16 -3.07
CA LEU A 107 11.57 -2.87 -1.80
C LEU A 107 12.49 -2.23 -0.76
N ALA A 108 13.70 -1.81 -1.15
CA ALA A 108 14.64 -1.20 -0.21
C ALA A 108 14.19 0.18 0.26
N THR A 109 14.79 0.65 1.33
CA THR A 109 14.64 2.03 1.82
C THR A 109 15.75 2.96 1.31
N SER A 110 16.27 2.73 0.08
CA SER A 110 17.39 3.47 -0.51
C SER A 110 17.04 4.12 -1.86
N TYR A 111 17.62 5.28 -2.18
CA TYR A 111 17.28 6.04 -3.39
C TYR A 111 17.79 5.42 -4.72
N LYS A 112 18.75 4.48 -4.69
CA LYS A 112 19.42 4.01 -5.92
C LYS A 112 18.62 2.98 -6.73
N SER A 113 17.82 2.15 -6.07
CA SER A 113 17.12 1.03 -6.71
C SER A 113 15.74 0.73 -6.12
N SER A 114 15.28 1.53 -5.16
CA SER A 114 13.96 1.33 -4.55
C SER A 114 12.86 1.83 -5.46
N GLY A 115 11.97 0.93 -5.84
CA GLY A 115 10.71 1.33 -6.46
C GLY A 115 9.80 2.05 -5.49
N ILE A 116 9.88 1.74 -4.18
CA ILE A 116 9.10 2.44 -3.15
C ILE A 116 9.54 3.89 -3.00
N TYR A 117 10.83 4.18 -3.12
CA TYR A 117 11.33 5.57 -3.16
C TYR A 117 10.74 6.35 -4.34
N GLU A 118 10.68 5.73 -5.52
CA GLU A 118 10.09 6.38 -6.70
C GLU A 118 8.57 6.64 -6.54
N LEU A 119 7.85 5.87 -5.73
CA LEU A 119 6.43 6.13 -5.46
C LEU A 119 6.18 7.46 -4.75
N ILE A 120 7.09 7.84 -3.85
CA ILE A 120 6.90 9.05 -3.01
C ILE A 120 7.59 10.27 -3.62
N ARG A 121 8.21 10.11 -4.78
CA ARG A 121 8.98 11.16 -5.45
C ARG A 121 8.05 12.06 -6.27
N GLU A 122 8.19 13.36 -6.05
CA GLU A 122 7.38 14.35 -6.76
C GLU A 122 7.63 14.33 -8.27
N ARG A 123 6.62 14.78 -9.01
CA ARG A 123 6.57 14.92 -10.48
C ARG A 123 6.58 13.59 -11.25
N ASN A 124 6.57 12.44 -10.58
CA ASN A 124 6.32 11.17 -11.25
C ASN A 124 4.85 11.11 -11.70
N ILE A 125 4.64 10.71 -12.96
CA ILE A 125 3.31 10.53 -13.56
C ILE A 125 2.94 9.06 -13.43
N PHE A 126 1.86 8.78 -12.70
CA PHE A 126 1.37 7.42 -12.50
C PHE A 126 0.56 6.93 -13.70
N PRO A 127 0.54 5.60 -13.96
CA PRO A 127 -0.36 5.02 -14.95
C PRO A 127 -1.83 5.32 -14.65
N ASP A 128 -2.63 5.49 -15.70
CA ASP A 128 -4.08 5.66 -15.58
C ASP A 128 -4.69 4.52 -14.77
N GLY A 129 -5.61 4.87 -13.86
CA GLY A 129 -6.27 3.90 -12.98
C GLY A 129 -5.38 3.32 -11.88
N TYR A 130 -4.16 3.83 -11.67
CA TYR A 130 -3.31 3.40 -10.56
C TYR A 130 -3.87 3.80 -9.19
N PHE A 131 -4.34 5.04 -9.06
CA PHE A 131 -4.90 5.56 -7.81
C PHE A 131 -6.36 5.19 -7.67
N LEU A 132 -6.74 4.87 -6.44
CA LEU A 132 -8.13 4.73 -6.03
C LEU A 132 -8.70 6.11 -5.70
N GLN A 133 -10.00 6.31 -5.89
CA GLN A 133 -10.63 7.61 -5.66
C GLN A 133 -10.28 8.23 -4.30
N CYS A 134 -10.29 7.45 -3.22
CA CYS A 134 -9.98 7.97 -1.88
C CYS A 134 -8.54 8.46 -1.70
N GLU A 135 -7.61 8.01 -2.56
CA GLU A 135 -6.22 8.49 -2.57
C GLU A 135 -6.08 9.73 -3.43
N ILE A 136 -6.78 9.79 -4.57
CA ILE A 136 -6.87 10.99 -5.41
C ILE A 136 -7.36 12.17 -4.59
N ASP A 137 -8.36 11.97 -3.73
CA ASP A 137 -8.93 13.00 -2.85
C ASP A 137 -7.91 13.60 -1.86
N ARG A 138 -6.74 12.98 -1.69
CA ARG A 138 -5.68 13.38 -0.75
C ARG A 138 -4.37 13.78 -1.41
N LEU A 139 -4.20 13.48 -2.70
CA LEU A 139 -2.98 13.77 -3.43
C LEU A 139 -3.14 15.11 -4.16
N HIS A 140 -2.04 15.82 -4.30
CA HIS A 140 -1.95 17.03 -5.13
C HIS A 140 -1.27 16.67 -6.44
N PHE A 141 -1.79 17.23 -7.54
CA PHE A 141 -1.29 16.99 -8.88
C PHE A 141 -0.96 18.32 -9.55
N ASP A 142 0.09 18.34 -10.38
CA ASP A 142 0.39 19.46 -11.28
C ASP A 142 -0.46 19.41 -12.56
N ASP A 143 -0.30 20.41 -13.42
CA ASP A 143 -1.00 20.51 -14.72
C ASP A 143 -0.70 19.35 -15.68
N ARG A 144 0.32 18.52 -15.39
CA ARG A 144 0.75 17.36 -16.17
C ARG A 144 0.43 16.04 -15.46
N SER A 145 -0.42 16.06 -14.44
CA SER A 145 -0.80 14.89 -13.63
C SER A 145 0.35 14.28 -12.83
N GLY A 146 1.45 15.00 -12.63
CA GLY A 146 2.54 14.60 -11.74
C GLY A 146 2.18 14.89 -10.29
N ILE A 147 2.49 13.97 -9.37
CA ILE A 147 2.24 14.16 -7.94
C ILE A 147 3.10 15.30 -7.36
N LEU A 148 2.54 16.11 -6.47
CA LEU A 148 3.21 17.21 -5.78
C LEU A 148 3.01 17.12 -4.27
N HIS A 149 3.92 17.76 -3.52
CA HIS A 149 3.80 17.97 -2.07
C HIS A 149 3.58 16.68 -1.28
N VAL A 150 4.36 15.64 -1.59
CA VAL A 150 4.22 14.33 -0.93
C VAL A 150 4.82 14.40 0.48
N GLY A 151 3.98 14.75 1.44
CA GLY A 151 4.28 14.71 2.86
C GLY A 151 4.35 13.28 3.41
N ASP A 152 4.66 13.14 4.70
CA ASP A 152 4.80 11.83 5.33
C ASP A 152 3.47 11.06 5.39
N GLY A 153 2.34 11.77 5.49
CA GLY A 153 1.01 11.16 5.45
C GLY A 153 0.69 10.56 4.09
N GLU A 154 0.97 11.29 3.01
CA GLU A 154 0.77 10.85 1.63
C GLU A 154 1.75 9.71 1.30
N ALA A 155 3.02 9.85 1.70
CA ALA A 155 4.03 8.81 1.53
C ALA A 155 3.63 7.51 2.25
N PHE A 156 3.14 7.61 3.50
CA PHE A 156 2.64 6.47 4.27
C PHE A 156 1.44 5.81 3.58
N MET A 157 0.49 6.61 3.08
CA MET A 157 -0.66 6.11 2.34
C MET A 157 -0.23 5.36 1.07
N LEU A 158 0.70 5.91 0.29
CA LEU A 158 1.24 5.28 -0.91
C LEU A 158 1.99 3.97 -0.59
N LEU A 159 2.77 3.95 0.49
CA LEU A 159 3.48 2.76 0.97
C LEU A 159 2.51 1.63 1.33
N ILE A 160 1.56 1.91 2.23
CA ILE A 160 0.54 0.92 2.65
C ILE A 160 -0.33 0.51 1.46
N GLY A 161 -0.67 1.47 0.60
CA GLY A 161 -1.39 1.27 -0.64
C GLY A 161 -0.67 0.33 -1.59
N MET A 162 0.67 0.38 -1.65
CA MET A 162 1.47 -0.52 -2.47
C MET A 162 1.52 -1.95 -1.91
N PHE A 163 1.86 -2.11 -0.63
CA PHE A 163 2.03 -3.44 -0.03
C PHE A 163 0.70 -4.18 0.15
N ILE A 164 -0.30 -3.51 0.74
CA ILE A 164 -1.54 -4.17 1.14
C ILE A 164 -2.61 -4.00 0.07
N THR A 165 -2.92 -2.78 -0.34
CA THR A 165 -4.04 -2.58 -1.27
C THR A 165 -3.73 -3.16 -2.65
N ARG A 166 -2.60 -2.77 -3.24
CA ARG A 166 -2.19 -3.20 -4.58
C ARG A 166 -1.56 -4.58 -4.56
N GLY A 167 -0.51 -4.78 -3.76
CA GLY A 167 0.24 -6.03 -3.70
C GLY A 167 -0.54 -7.23 -3.13
N PHE A 168 -1.61 -6.98 -2.38
CA PHE A 168 -2.36 -8.04 -1.72
C PHE A 168 -3.85 -8.06 -2.09
N VAL A 169 -4.61 -7.03 -1.73
CA VAL A 169 -6.08 -6.99 -1.89
C VAL A 169 -6.48 -7.07 -3.36
N THR A 170 -6.10 -6.09 -4.17
CA THR A 170 -6.58 -5.99 -5.57
C THR A 170 -5.99 -7.05 -6.49
N THR A 171 -4.88 -7.68 -6.12
CA THR A 171 -4.21 -8.71 -6.92
C THR A 171 -4.48 -10.12 -6.38
N LEU A 172 -4.00 -10.44 -5.18
CA LEU A 172 -4.03 -11.81 -4.69
C LEU A 172 -5.41 -12.22 -4.15
N LEU A 173 -6.12 -11.31 -3.47
CA LEU A 173 -7.39 -11.66 -2.82
C LEU A 173 -8.59 -11.50 -3.77
N LEU A 174 -8.64 -10.42 -4.54
CA LEU A 174 -9.76 -10.16 -5.47
C LEU A 174 -9.57 -10.82 -6.84
N LYS A 175 -8.35 -11.23 -7.19
CA LYS A 175 -8.03 -11.89 -8.47
C LYS A 175 -7.08 -13.09 -8.28
N PRO A 176 -7.44 -14.05 -7.41
CA PRO A 176 -6.53 -15.10 -6.95
C PRO A 176 -6.02 -16.01 -8.08
N VAL A 177 -6.82 -16.23 -9.13
CA VAL A 177 -6.41 -17.04 -10.28
C VAL A 177 -5.49 -16.26 -11.23
N GLU A 178 -5.79 -14.99 -11.51
CA GLU A 178 -5.00 -14.13 -12.39
C GLU A 178 -3.57 -13.97 -11.87
N TYR A 179 -3.42 -13.82 -10.55
CA TYR A 179 -2.14 -13.64 -9.88
C TYR A 179 -1.58 -14.91 -9.24
N ARG A 180 -2.10 -16.08 -9.64
CA ARG A 180 -1.53 -17.41 -9.31
C ARG A 180 -1.49 -17.74 -7.81
N LEU A 181 -2.31 -17.08 -6.99
CA LEU A 181 -2.55 -17.53 -5.63
C LEU A 181 -3.27 -18.89 -5.65
N LEU A 182 -4.27 -19.03 -6.52
CA LEU A 182 -5.04 -20.26 -6.70
C LEU A 182 -4.99 -20.74 -8.14
N THR A 183 -5.09 -22.06 -8.33
CA THR A 183 -5.42 -22.65 -9.62
C THR A 183 -6.93 -22.60 -9.84
N LEU A 184 -7.39 -22.66 -11.09
CA LEU A 184 -8.83 -22.63 -11.40
C LEU A 184 -9.60 -23.74 -10.67
N GLY A 185 -9.02 -24.94 -10.53
CA GLY A 185 -9.65 -26.05 -9.79
C GLY A 185 -9.70 -25.85 -8.27
N ARG A 186 -8.90 -24.94 -7.71
CA ARG A 186 -8.94 -24.59 -6.27
C ARG A 186 -9.79 -23.34 -5.99
N PHE A 187 -10.26 -22.63 -7.02
CA PHE A 187 -11.10 -21.45 -6.85
C PHE A 187 -12.57 -21.84 -6.70
N THR A 188 -12.95 -22.22 -5.48
CA THR A 188 -14.31 -22.59 -5.08
C THR A 188 -15.09 -21.39 -4.55
N GLY A 189 -16.41 -21.48 -4.46
CA GLY A 189 -17.24 -20.44 -3.84
C GLY A 189 -16.85 -20.15 -2.37
N LEU A 190 -16.44 -21.18 -1.62
CA LEU A 190 -15.91 -21.03 -0.27
C LEU A 190 -14.59 -20.23 -0.27
N ALA A 191 -13.65 -20.58 -1.14
CA ALA A 191 -12.38 -19.86 -1.26
C ALA A 191 -12.59 -18.40 -1.67
N GLU A 192 -13.48 -18.14 -2.63
CA GLU A 192 -13.85 -16.79 -3.06
C GLU A 192 -14.45 -15.98 -1.90
N SER A 193 -15.43 -16.53 -1.19
CA SER A 193 -16.07 -15.87 -0.05
C SER A 193 -15.07 -15.58 1.07
N ASN A 194 -14.21 -16.54 1.44
CA ASN A 194 -13.20 -16.35 2.48
C ASN A 194 -12.18 -15.27 2.11
N LEU A 195 -11.69 -15.27 0.87
CA LEU A 195 -10.79 -14.23 0.38
C LEU A 195 -11.47 -12.86 0.34
N ARG A 196 -12.77 -12.79 0.02
CA ARG A 196 -13.56 -11.55 0.06
C ARG A 196 -13.70 -10.98 1.47
N VAL A 197 -13.97 -11.82 2.47
CA VAL A 197 -14.04 -11.37 3.88
C VAL A 197 -12.67 -10.85 4.32
N LEU A 198 -11.59 -11.59 4.05
CA LEU A 198 -10.23 -11.17 4.39
C LEU A 198 -9.85 -9.85 3.70
N ALA A 199 -10.13 -9.72 2.40
CA ALA A 199 -9.90 -8.52 1.62
C ALA A 199 -10.62 -7.30 2.23
N THR A 200 -11.86 -7.49 2.67
CA THR A 200 -12.66 -6.43 3.27
C THR A 200 -12.09 -5.99 4.63
N VAL A 201 -11.62 -6.92 5.46
CA VAL A 201 -10.96 -6.60 6.73
C VAL A 201 -9.64 -5.87 6.52
N LEU A 202 -8.78 -6.34 5.62
CA LEU A 202 -7.50 -5.69 5.35
C LEU A 202 -7.68 -4.30 4.74
N LEU A 203 -8.65 -4.13 3.83
CA LEU A 203 -9.00 -2.83 3.28
C LEU A 203 -9.53 -1.87 4.37
N TYR A 204 -10.33 -2.36 5.32
CA TYR A 204 -10.76 -1.58 6.47
C TYR A 204 -9.56 -1.10 7.31
N ILE A 205 -8.62 -1.98 7.63
CA ILE A 205 -7.41 -1.64 8.40
C ILE A 205 -6.58 -0.59 7.64
N VAL A 206 -6.35 -0.77 6.34
CA VAL A 206 -5.64 0.21 5.50
C VAL A 206 -6.29 1.58 5.56
N ARG A 207 -7.61 1.64 5.35
CA ARG A 207 -8.38 2.90 5.38
C ARG A 207 -8.30 3.62 6.73
N GLN A 208 -8.16 2.85 7.82
CA GLN A 208 -8.00 3.36 9.18
C GLN A 208 -6.57 3.84 9.49
N VAL A 209 -5.53 3.11 9.06
CA VAL A 209 -4.13 3.50 9.35
C VAL A 209 -3.66 4.69 8.52
N SER A 210 -4.21 4.89 7.33
CA SER A 210 -3.80 5.98 6.44
C SER A 210 -4.35 7.35 6.86
N VAL A 211 -5.27 7.43 7.82
CA VAL A 211 -5.81 8.71 8.34
C VAL A 211 -5.17 9.08 9.68
N ILE A 212 -5.16 10.38 9.97
CA ILE A 212 -4.74 10.89 11.28
C ILE A 212 -5.66 10.29 12.36
N ARG A 213 -5.07 9.88 13.49
CA ARG A 213 -5.83 9.28 14.60
C ARG A 213 -6.98 10.18 15.02
N GLY A 214 -8.17 9.60 15.15
CA GLY A 214 -9.40 10.32 15.54
C GLY A 214 -10.15 10.98 14.38
N LYS A 215 -9.65 10.89 13.14
CA LYS A 215 -10.42 11.19 11.94
C LYS A 215 -11.23 9.97 11.50
N ALA A 216 -12.31 10.23 10.76
CA ALA A 216 -13.06 9.18 10.10
C ALA A 216 -12.16 8.41 9.13
N ASN A 217 -12.37 7.10 9.04
CA ASN A 217 -11.68 6.24 8.08
C ASN A 217 -11.94 6.73 6.66
N MET A 218 -11.00 6.46 5.74
CA MET A 218 -11.28 6.64 4.32
C MET A 218 -12.48 5.77 3.91
N VAL A 219 -13.29 6.26 2.98
CA VAL A 219 -14.42 5.50 2.43
C VAL A 219 -13.94 4.32 1.61
N ILE A 220 -14.78 3.29 1.44
CA ILE A 220 -14.48 2.21 0.48
C ILE A 220 -14.39 2.83 -0.92
N PRO A 221 -13.27 2.67 -1.63
CA PRO A 221 -13.10 3.20 -2.98
C PRO A 221 -14.15 2.64 -3.93
N ARG A 222 -14.69 3.49 -4.81
CA ARG A 222 -15.77 3.13 -5.74
C ARG A 222 -15.40 1.94 -6.64
N GLU A 223 -14.13 1.86 -7.01
CA GLU A 223 -13.53 0.81 -7.82
C GLU A 223 -13.61 -0.56 -7.15
N LEU A 224 -13.65 -0.59 -5.81
CA LEU A 224 -13.63 -1.79 -5.00
C LEU A 224 -15.00 -2.17 -4.43
N GLN A 225 -15.97 -1.25 -4.38
CA GLN A 225 -17.28 -1.46 -3.73
C GLN A 225 -18.01 -2.73 -4.16
N ARG A 226 -17.94 -3.10 -5.44
CA ARG A 226 -18.60 -4.32 -5.95
C ARG A 226 -17.90 -5.64 -5.57
N PHE A 227 -16.67 -5.55 -5.06
CA PHE A 227 -15.82 -6.72 -4.80
C PHE A 227 -15.65 -7.00 -3.31
N VAL A 228 -16.02 -6.07 -2.43
CA VAL A 228 -15.90 -6.20 -0.97
C VAL A 228 -17.27 -6.10 -0.31
N PHE A 229 -17.36 -6.37 0.98
CA PHE A 229 -18.56 -6.08 1.77
C PHE A 229 -18.55 -4.61 2.22
N THR A 230 -19.73 -4.05 2.44
CA THR A 230 -19.91 -2.71 3.02
C THR A 230 -19.48 -2.68 4.50
N ASP A 231 -19.21 -1.49 5.01
CA ASP A 231 -18.86 -1.31 6.44
C ASP A 231 -20.05 -1.70 7.35
N GLU A 232 -21.29 -1.51 6.87
CA GLU A 232 -22.52 -1.91 7.56
C GLU A 232 -22.65 -3.44 7.69
N GLU A 233 -22.40 -4.17 6.60
CA GLU A 233 -22.42 -5.64 6.57
C GLU A 233 -21.32 -6.23 7.47
N MET A 234 -20.14 -5.61 7.48
CA MET A 234 -18.98 -6.11 8.23
C MET A 234 -18.94 -5.71 9.71
N ARG A 235 -19.84 -4.83 10.15
CA ARG A 235 -19.94 -4.39 11.56
C ARG A 235 -19.87 -5.53 12.60
N PRO A 236 -20.60 -6.66 12.49
CA PRO A 236 -20.46 -7.79 13.43
C PRO A 236 -19.07 -8.41 13.42
N VAL A 237 -18.40 -8.46 12.27
CA VAL A 237 -17.03 -8.98 12.13
C VAL A 237 -16.04 -8.03 12.80
N TYR A 238 -16.11 -6.73 12.51
CA TYR A 238 -15.22 -5.72 13.10
C TYR A 238 -15.30 -5.71 14.63
N GLY A 239 -16.50 -5.81 15.20
CA GLY A 239 -16.67 -5.89 16.66
C GLY A 239 -15.90 -7.07 17.27
N ARG A 240 -15.91 -8.23 16.60
CA ARG A 240 -15.18 -9.44 17.04
C ARG A 240 -13.68 -9.36 16.81
N LEU A 241 -13.25 -8.62 15.80
CA LEU A 241 -11.84 -8.45 15.43
C LEU A 241 -11.16 -7.23 16.08
N THR A 242 -11.84 -6.50 16.98
CA THR A 242 -11.32 -5.26 17.58
C THR A 242 -9.86 -5.36 18.05
N LYS A 243 -9.47 -6.47 18.71
CA LYS A 243 -8.08 -6.68 19.16
C LYS A 243 -7.10 -6.88 18.00
N ALA A 244 -7.43 -7.74 17.03
CA ALA A 244 -6.60 -8.02 15.86
C ALA A 244 -6.45 -6.77 14.96
N ILE A 245 -7.53 -6.01 14.77
CA ILE A 245 -7.53 -4.73 14.07
C ILE A 245 -6.62 -3.73 14.79
N GLY A 246 -6.76 -3.59 16.12
CA GLY A 246 -5.91 -2.69 16.90
C GLY A 246 -4.43 -3.10 16.91
N TYR A 247 -4.15 -4.41 16.95
CA TYR A 247 -2.80 -4.94 16.79
C TYR A 247 -2.21 -4.57 15.43
N GLY A 248 -2.97 -4.81 14.35
CA GLY A 248 -2.55 -4.49 13.00
C GLY A 248 -2.35 -3.00 12.77
N GLU A 249 -3.25 -2.16 13.30
CA GLU A 249 -3.15 -0.70 13.23
C GLU A 249 -1.82 -0.21 13.82
N ARG A 250 -1.47 -0.71 15.02
CA ARG A 250 -0.23 -0.33 15.70
C ARG A 250 1.00 -0.75 14.91
N LEU A 251 1.08 -2.02 14.50
CA LEU A 251 2.23 -2.53 13.76
C LEU A 251 2.45 -1.81 12.43
N LEU A 252 1.38 -1.60 11.65
CA LEU A 252 1.49 -0.91 10.37
C LEU A 252 1.90 0.55 10.53
N LYS A 253 1.44 1.22 11.60
CA LYS A 253 1.87 2.59 11.91
C LYS A 253 3.35 2.64 12.29
N GLU A 254 3.80 1.78 13.20
CA GLU A 254 5.21 1.72 13.61
C GLU A 254 6.12 1.38 12.43
N TRP A 255 5.78 0.34 11.67
CA TRP A 255 6.50 -0.07 10.46
C TRP A 255 6.53 1.03 9.40
N GLY A 256 5.37 1.60 9.06
CA GLY A 256 5.30 2.59 7.99
C GLY A 256 6.01 3.89 8.35
N VAL A 257 5.93 4.36 9.61
CA VAL A 257 6.68 5.53 10.08
C VAL A 257 8.18 5.30 9.95
N GLU A 258 8.68 4.14 10.40
CA GLU A 258 10.10 3.80 10.28
C GLU A 258 10.54 3.68 8.82
N TYR A 259 9.71 3.07 7.97
CA TYR A 259 9.98 2.94 6.55
C TYR A 259 10.09 4.32 5.87
N ILE A 260 9.11 5.21 6.10
CA ILE A 260 9.14 6.58 5.57
C ILE A 260 10.34 7.35 6.10
N ARG A 261 10.66 7.25 7.40
CA ARG A 261 11.85 7.89 7.98
C ARG A 261 13.12 7.52 7.21
N ARG A 262 13.31 6.23 6.88
CA ARG A 262 14.46 5.77 6.09
C ARG A 262 14.45 6.30 4.66
N LEU A 263 13.28 6.35 4.02
CA LEU A 263 13.15 6.96 2.68
C LEU A 263 13.49 8.45 2.69
N ARG A 264 13.08 9.20 3.72
CA ARG A 264 13.44 10.62 3.88
C ARG A 264 14.94 10.83 4.06
N ILE A 265 15.58 9.99 4.86
CA ILE A 265 17.04 9.99 4.98
C ILE A 265 17.69 9.72 3.62
N ALA A 266 17.19 8.73 2.87
CA ALA A 266 17.69 8.45 1.53
C ALA A 266 17.48 9.62 0.55
N GLN A 267 16.37 10.36 0.67
CA GLN A 267 16.08 11.57 -0.10
C GLN A 267 17.10 12.68 0.20
N GLN A 268 17.38 12.94 1.48
CA GLN A 268 18.39 13.91 1.90
C GLN A 268 19.78 13.55 1.36
N TYR A 269 20.18 12.28 1.46
CA TYR A 269 21.43 11.80 0.88
C TYR A 269 21.48 11.96 -0.65
N GLU A 270 20.37 11.77 -1.37
CA GLU A 270 20.33 12.03 -2.81
C GLU A 270 20.55 13.52 -3.13
N GLU A 271 19.98 14.41 -2.33
CA GLU A 271 20.09 15.86 -2.49
C GLU A 271 21.48 16.39 -2.15
N GLU A 272 22.15 15.83 -1.13
CA GLU A 272 23.49 16.24 -0.69
C GLU A 272 24.62 15.79 -1.63
N TYR A 273 24.47 14.65 -2.31
CA TYR A 273 25.53 14.02 -3.11
C TYR A 273 25.25 14.05 -4.63
N ARG A 274 24.41 14.98 -5.08
CA ARG A 274 24.21 15.34 -6.49
C ARG A 274 24.86 16.69 -6.81
#